data_AF-A0A6I4IT06-F1
#
_entry.id   AF-A0A6I4IT06-F1
#
_cell.length_a   1.000
_cell.length_b   1.000
_cell.length_c   1.000
_cell.angle_alpha   90.00
_cell.angle_beta   90.00
_cell.angle_gamma   90.00
#
_symmetry.space_group_name_H-M   'P 1'
#
loop_
_entity.id
_entity.type
_entity.pdbx_description
1 polymer ?
#
loop_
_entity_poly.entity_id
_entity_poly.type
_entity_poly.pdbx_seq_one_letter_code
_entity_poly.pdbx_strand_id
1 'polypeptide(L)'
;MKKIISIFTLVVLVYSCTKKEAKIEIYLLQQNIQSIEGIPVIEYLKLKKMNSVIDSSKANQLNWNYDSIKKQYIQGGKFVVKNENLQRLPLIVDADILGLNLKKSELILSDNAKKRISNLKLGRNQFAICVNGEPVLTGYFRYNFSSVIYSWNYIGYNHNNENFQKTDTTFVIRQNPDYENWNPILTDLTDYPKLVNAFEETGRLKE
;
A
#
# COMPACT_ATOMS: atom_id res chain seq x y z
N MET A 1 -36.01 -3.98 -47.03
CA MET A 1 -35.92 -3.36 -45.68
C MET A 1 -35.49 -4.31 -44.57
N LYS A 2 -36.01 -5.55 -44.47
CA LYS A 2 -35.59 -6.53 -43.43
C LYS A 2 -34.07 -6.84 -43.41
N LYS A 3 -33.40 -6.91 -44.56
CA LYS A 3 -31.95 -7.16 -44.65
C LYS A 3 -31.06 -6.00 -44.16
N ILE A 4 -31.55 -4.76 -44.24
CA ILE A 4 -30.79 -3.57 -43.79
C ILE A 4 -30.85 -3.45 -42.26
N ILE A 5 -31.99 -3.82 -41.66
CA ILE A 5 -32.17 -3.82 -40.21
C ILE A 5 -31.24 -4.86 -39.54
N SER A 6 -31.07 -6.05 -40.11
CA SER A 6 -30.14 -7.06 -39.58
C SER A 6 -28.66 -6.66 -39.61
N ILE A 7 -28.24 -5.83 -40.57
CA ILE A 7 -26.85 -5.35 -40.63
C ILE A 7 -26.59 -4.29 -39.55
N PHE A 8 -27.59 -3.45 -39.27
CA PHE A 8 -27.47 -2.42 -38.22
C PHE A 8 -27.38 -3.02 -36.82
N THR A 9 -28.04 -4.15 -36.55
CA THR A 9 -27.96 -4.83 -35.24
C THR A 9 -26.60 -5.48 -35.00
N LEU A 10 -25.90 -5.92 -36.06
CA LEU A 10 -24.58 -6.53 -35.94
C LEU A 10 -23.48 -5.49 -35.66
N VAL A 11 -23.58 -4.29 -36.24
CA VAL A 11 -22.59 -3.21 -36.05
C VAL A 11 -22.62 -2.63 -34.62
N VAL A 12 -23.79 -2.59 -33.97
CA VAL A 12 -23.93 -2.09 -32.58
C VAL A 12 -23.30 -3.07 -31.56
N LEU A 13 -23.28 -4.37 -31.84
CA LEU A 13 -22.68 -5.37 -30.96
C LEU A 13 -21.14 -5.34 -30.97
N VAL A 14 -20.52 -4.97 -32.09
CA VAL A 14 -19.04 -4.87 -32.17
C VAL A 14 -18.49 -3.61 -31.50
N TYR A 15 -19.29 -2.54 -31.38
CA TYR A 15 -18.88 -1.29 -30.72
C TYR A 15 -19.01 -1.31 -29.18
N SER A 16 -19.69 -2.31 -28.61
CA SER A 16 -19.94 -2.36 -27.16
C SER A 16 -18.82 -3.01 -26.34
N CYS A 17 -17.72 -3.45 -26.97
CA CYS A 17 -16.52 -3.95 -26.29
C CYS A 17 -15.47 -2.83 -26.18
N THR A 18 -15.84 -1.69 -25.60
CA THR A 18 -14.83 -0.74 -25.12
C THR A 18 -14.12 -1.37 -23.93
N LYS A 19 -12.81 -1.66 -24.08
CA LYS A 19 -11.97 -2.16 -22.99
C LYS A 19 -12.09 -1.16 -21.85
N LYS A 20 -12.69 -1.57 -20.74
CA LYS A 20 -12.84 -0.71 -19.56
C LYS A 20 -11.44 -0.32 -19.10
N GLU A 21 -11.18 0.98 -19.08
CA GLU A 21 -9.89 1.51 -18.66
C GLU A 21 -9.57 1.07 -17.23
N ALA A 22 -8.31 0.70 -16.99
CA ALA A 22 -7.88 0.21 -15.68
C ALA A 22 -8.00 1.31 -14.63
N LYS A 23 -8.74 1.01 -13.56
CA LYS A 23 -8.96 1.93 -12.44
C LYS A 23 -7.95 1.62 -11.33
N ILE A 24 -7.14 2.61 -10.94
CA ILE A 24 -6.10 2.47 -9.91
C ILE A 24 -6.54 3.23 -8.67
N GLU A 25 -6.53 2.62 -7.50
CA GLU A 25 -7.03 3.24 -6.26
C GLU A 25 -6.14 2.85 -5.08
N ILE A 26 -6.08 3.69 -4.05
CA ILE A 26 -5.36 3.36 -2.80
C ILE A 26 -6.36 3.33 -1.66
N TYR A 27 -6.43 2.19 -1.00
CA TYR A 27 -7.31 1.95 0.14
C TYR A 27 -6.49 1.84 1.42
N LEU A 28 -7.04 2.37 2.51
CA LEU A 28 -6.63 1.93 3.84
C LEU A 28 -7.33 0.62 4.19
N LEU A 29 -6.75 -0.13 5.12
CA LEU A 29 -7.39 -1.32 5.67
C LEU A 29 -8.41 -0.95 6.76
N GLN A 30 -9.43 -1.79 6.94
CA GLN A 30 -10.41 -1.65 8.02
C GLN A 30 -9.76 -1.85 9.40
N GLN A 31 -8.79 -2.76 9.46
CA GLN A 31 -8.01 -3.08 10.64
C GLN A 31 -6.59 -3.46 10.22
N ASN A 32 -5.64 -3.31 11.14
CA ASN A 32 -4.27 -3.73 10.89
C ASN A 32 -4.20 -5.26 10.75
N ILE A 33 -3.69 -5.74 9.63
CA ILE A 33 -3.39 -7.16 9.39
C ILE A 33 -2.01 -7.47 9.95
N GLN A 34 -1.91 -8.57 10.68
CA GLN A 34 -0.67 -9.07 11.21
C GLN A 34 0.30 -9.48 10.10
N SER A 35 1.60 -9.26 10.33
CA SER A 35 2.63 -9.71 9.40
C SER A 35 2.58 -11.24 9.24
N ILE A 36 2.88 -11.73 8.03
CA ILE A 36 3.09 -13.17 7.76
C ILE A 36 4.53 -13.62 8.04
N GLU A 37 5.40 -12.68 8.41
CA GLU A 37 6.80 -12.93 8.72
C GLU A 37 7.01 -13.11 10.22
N GLY A 38 7.75 -14.14 10.63
CA GLY A 38 8.03 -14.44 12.04
C GLY A 38 6.81 -14.94 12.82
N ILE A 39 6.94 -14.98 14.15
CA ILE A 39 5.92 -15.49 15.08
C ILE A 39 5.28 -14.31 15.80
N PRO A 40 3.94 -14.26 15.98
CA PRO A 40 3.30 -13.24 16.82
C PRO A 40 4.02 -13.06 18.16
N VAL A 41 4.36 -11.83 18.55
CA VAL A 41 5.16 -11.58 19.78
C VAL A 41 4.50 -12.20 21.02
N ILE A 42 3.18 -12.15 21.11
CA ILE A 42 2.44 -12.74 22.23
C ILE A 42 2.63 -14.26 22.30
N GLU A 43 2.62 -14.92 21.15
CA GLU A 43 2.86 -16.35 21.08
C GLU A 43 4.31 -16.66 21.47
N TYR A 44 5.26 -15.89 20.96
CA TYR A 44 6.67 -16.01 21.34
C TYR A 44 6.89 -15.86 22.86
N LEU A 45 6.30 -14.84 23.49
CA LEU A 45 6.43 -14.59 24.93
C LEU A 45 5.83 -15.74 25.76
N LYS A 46 4.67 -16.28 25.34
CA LYS A 46 4.05 -17.47 25.94
C LYS A 46 4.99 -18.68 25.86
N LEU A 47 5.56 -18.94 24.69
CA LEU A 47 6.49 -20.05 24.47
C LEU A 47 7.74 -19.95 25.35
N LYS A 48 8.26 -18.74 25.56
CA LYS A 48 9.42 -18.49 26.43
C LYS A 48 9.11 -18.52 27.93
N LYS A 49 7.85 -18.76 28.32
CA LYS A 49 7.39 -18.65 29.71
C LYS A 49 7.81 -17.32 30.34
N MET A 50 7.95 -16.29 29.50
CA MET A 50 8.19 -14.95 29.96
C MET A 50 6.85 -14.47 30.48
N ASN A 51 6.70 -14.41 31.80
CA ASN A 51 5.63 -13.67 32.47
C ASN A 51 5.88 -12.18 32.19
N SER A 52 5.73 -11.76 30.93
CA SER A 52 6.39 -10.54 30.49
C SER A 52 5.64 -9.31 30.97
N VAL A 53 6.39 -8.48 31.66
CA VAL A 53 6.23 -7.04 31.94
C VAL A 53 5.81 -6.20 30.71
N ILE A 54 5.88 -6.76 29.49
CA ILE A 54 5.15 -6.23 28.34
C ILE A 54 3.68 -6.57 28.57
N ASP A 55 2.95 -5.60 29.13
CA ASP A 55 1.50 -5.62 29.22
C ASP A 55 0.93 -6.21 27.93
N SER A 56 0.41 -7.44 28.03
CA SER A 56 -0.10 -8.19 26.88
C SER A 56 -1.14 -7.39 26.09
N SER A 57 -1.78 -6.40 26.72
CA SER A 57 -2.64 -5.43 26.05
C SER A 57 -1.88 -4.55 25.05
N LYS A 58 -0.67 -4.07 25.39
CA LYS A 58 0.19 -3.29 24.49
C LYS A 58 0.74 -4.14 23.35
N ALA A 59 1.17 -5.37 23.62
CA ALA A 59 1.63 -6.28 22.55
C ALA A 59 0.49 -6.63 21.57
N ASN A 60 -0.74 -6.84 22.08
CA ASN A 60 -1.92 -7.10 21.26
C ASN A 60 -2.29 -5.88 20.40
N GLN A 61 -2.16 -4.66 20.95
CA GLN A 61 -2.41 -3.43 20.22
C GLN A 61 -1.39 -3.16 19.11
N LEU A 62 -0.17 -3.67 19.26
CA LEU A 62 0.94 -3.37 18.37
C LEU A 62 1.05 -4.31 17.17
N ASN A 63 0.36 -5.46 17.15
CA ASN A 63 0.42 -6.46 16.05
C ASN A 63 1.88 -6.68 15.56
N TRP A 64 2.79 -6.94 16.48
CA TRP A 64 4.20 -7.22 16.19
C TRP A 64 4.45 -8.71 16.07
N ASN A 65 5.42 -9.06 15.24
CA ASN A 65 5.97 -10.41 15.18
C ASN A 65 7.43 -10.41 15.66
N TYR A 66 7.97 -11.59 15.91
CA TYR A 66 9.35 -11.84 16.28
C TYR A 66 9.97 -12.81 15.28
N ASP A 67 11.06 -12.39 14.66
CA ASP A 67 11.91 -13.26 13.86
C ASP A 67 12.82 -14.05 14.80
N SER A 68 12.53 -15.33 15.01
CA SER A 68 13.33 -16.17 15.90
C SER A 68 14.69 -16.56 15.32
N ILE A 69 14.89 -16.44 14.00
CA ILE A 69 16.15 -16.76 13.31
C ILE A 69 17.10 -15.57 13.45
N LYS A 70 16.64 -14.38 13.05
CA LYS A 70 17.41 -13.13 13.17
C LYS A 70 17.37 -12.50 14.57
N LYS A 71 16.51 -13.01 15.45
CA LYS A 71 16.33 -12.57 16.85
C LYS A 71 15.86 -11.12 17.02
N GLN A 72 15.00 -10.64 16.12
CA GLN A 72 14.55 -9.24 16.06
C GLN A 72 13.02 -9.09 16.02
N TYR A 73 12.52 -7.91 16.38
CA TYR A 73 11.09 -7.58 16.29
C TYR A 73 10.71 -7.08 14.90
N ILE A 74 9.57 -7.56 14.41
CA ILE A 74 8.96 -7.18 13.14
C ILE A 74 7.76 -6.29 13.44
N GLN A 75 7.94 -4.98 13.22
CA GLN A 75 6.89 -3.98 13.45
C GLN A 75 6.12 -3.59 12.18
N GLY A 76 6.67 -3.88 11.00
CA GLY A 76 6.14 -3.43 9.71
C GLY A 76 6.48 -4.40 8.58
N GLY A 77 6.22 -5.68 8.80
CA GLY A 77 6.52 -6.76 7.86
C GLY A 77 5.45 -6.99 6.80
N LYS A 78 5.71 -7.92 5.89
CA LYS A 78 4.83 -8.31 4.79
C LYS A 78 3.48 -8.79 5.31
N PHE A 79 2.41 -8.42 4.62
CA PHE A 79 1.07 -8.89 4.90
C PHE A 79 0.28 -9.09 3.61
N VAL A 80 -0.75 -9.94 3.67
CA VAL A 80 -1.62 -10.28 2.54
C VAL A 80 -2.99 -9.65 2.77
N VAL A 81 -3.52 -9.00 1.74
CA VAL A 81 -4.79 -8.28 1.78
C VAL A 81 -5.79 -8.96 0.83
N LYS A 82 -7.02 -9.10 1.28
CA LYS A 82 -8.18 -9.43 0.45
C LYS A 82 -9.15 -8.24 0.39
N ASN A 83 -10.07 -8.28 -0.57
CA ASN A 83 -11.02 -7.18 -0.80
C ASN A 83 -11.86 -6.87 0.45
N GLU A 84 -12.25 -7.89 1.22
CA GLU A 84 -13.01 -7.72 2.46
C GLU A 84 -12.24 -6.97 3.57
N ASN A 85 -10.90 -6.87 3.46
CA ASN A 85 -10.09 -6.14 4.43
C ASN A 85 -10.00 -4.64 4.13
N LEU A 86 -10.41 -4.20 2.93
CA LEU A 86 -10.32 -2.82 2.49
C LEU A 86 -11.42 -1.97 3.13
N GLN A 87 -11.12 -0.71 3.44
CA GLN A 87 -12.17 0.25 3.77
C GLN A 87 -13.16 0.39 2.59
N ARG A 88 -14.41 0.74 2.91
CA ARG A 88 -15.48 0.85 1.90
C ARG A 88 -15.14 1.84 0.78
N LEU A 89 -14.46 2.94 1.12
CA LEU A 89 -14.08 3.98 0.17
C LEU A 89 -12.54 4.06 0.09
N PRO A 90 -11.99 4.30 -1.10
CA PRO A 90 -10.56 4.51 -1.24
C PRO A 90 -10.15 5.80 -0.53
N LEU A 91 -8.94 5.79 0.04
CA LEU A 91 -8.28 7.01 0.51
C LEU A 91 -7.95 7.91 -0.69
N ILE A 92 -7.39 7.31 -1.74
CA ILE A 92 -7.01 7.99 -2.99
C ILE A 92 -7.76 7.33 -4.15
N VAL A 93 -8.54 8.14 -4.89
CA VAL A 93 -9.28 7.69 -6.07
C VAL A 93 -8.40 7.78 -7.32
N ASP A 94 -8.79 7.10 -8.38
CA ASP A 94 -8.04 7.02 -9.64
C ASP A 94 -7.66 8.38 -10.25
N ALA A 95 -8.58 9.35 -10.25
CA ALA A 95 -8.33 10.70 -10.76
C ALA A 95 -7.25 11.47 -9.97
N ASP A 96 -6.96 11.05 -8.73
CA ASP A 96 -5.92 11.65 -7.91
C ASP A 96 -4.53 10.98 -8.10
N ILE A 97 -4.45 9.90 -8.89
CA ILE A 97 -3.22 9.17 -9.24
C ILE A 97 -2.81 9.55 -10.67
N LEU A 98 -1.82 10.43 -10.77
CA LEU A 98 -1.40 11.08 -12.01
C LEU A 98 -0.36 10.25 -12.79
N GLY A 99 0.39 9.40 -12.09
CA GLY A 99 1.37 8.54 -12.72
C GLY A 99 2.22 7.70 -11.79
N LEU A 100 3.03 6.84 -12.41
CA LEU A 100 4.01 6.00 -11.74
C LEU A 100 5.36 6.17 -12.44
N ASN A 101 6.38 6.64 -11.72
CA ASN A 101 7.75 6.64 -12.20
C ASN A 101 8.45 5.36 -11.75
N LEU A 102 8.75 4.45 -12.68
CA LEU A 102 9.36 3.15 -12.36
C LEU A 102 10.79 3.31 -11.83
N LYS A 103 11.60 4.17 -12.44
CA LYS A 103 13.02 4.34 -12.04
C LYS A 103 13.17 4.89 -10.63
N LYS A 104 12.24 5.75 -10.21
CA LYS A 104 12.23 6.35 -8.88
C LYS A 104 11.37 5.59 -7.87
N SER A 105 10.65 4.55 -8.31
CA SER A 105 9.61 3.90 -7.51
C SER A 105 8.62 4.89 -6.91
N GLU A 106 8.15 5.86 -7.71
CA GLU A 106 7.41 7.02 -7.21
C GLU A 106 5.98 7.08 -7.75
N LEU A 107 5.00 7.28 -6.85
CA LEU A 107 3.64 7.66 -7.23
C LEU A 107 3.55 9.17 -7.39
N ILE A 108 3.07 9.61 -8.54
CA ILE A 108 2.78 11.02 -8.81
C ILE A 108 1.32 11.26 -8.45
N LEU A 109 1.09 12.03 -7.39
CA LEU A 109 -0.24 12.26 -6.82
C LEU A 109 -0.70 13.71 -6.99
N SER A 110 -2.02 13.89 -7.11
CA SER A 110 -2.66 15.21 -7.05
C SER A 110 -2.48 15.85 -5.66
N ASP A 111 -2.53 17.18 -5.56
CA ASP A 111 -2.41 17.86 -4.25
C ASP A 111 -3.51 17.47 -3.26
N ASN A 112 -4.70 17.11 -3.76
CA ASN A 112 -5.77 16.57 -2.94
C ASN A 112 -5.38 15.23 -2.31
N ALA A 113 -4.76 14.33 -3.08
CA ALA A 113 -4.23 13.09 -2.53
C ALA A 113 -3.14 13.32 -1.48
N LYS A 114 -2.19 14.22 -1.77
CA LYS A 114 -1.12 14.59 -0.82
C LYS A 114 -1.71 15.08 0.50
N LYS A 115 -2.72 15.95 0.43
CA LYS A 115 -3.44 16.49 1.59
C LYS A 115 -4.17 15.40 2.39
N ARG A 116 -4.80 14.42 1.73
CA ARG A 116 -5.42 13.28 2.43
C ARG A 116 -4.40 12.45 3.18
N ILE A 117 -3.25 12.18 2.56
CA ILE A 117 -2.16 11.42 3.19
C ILE A 117 -1.56 12.21 4.38
N SER A 118 -1.35 13.52 4.25
CA SER A 118 -0.84 14.35 5.35
C SER A 118 -1.77 14.44 6.56
N ASN A 119 -3.07 14.14 6.38
CA ASN A 119 -4.08 14.16 7.44
C ASN A 119 -4.33 12.77 8.05
N LEU A 120 -3.57 11.75 7.65
CA LEU A 120 -3.67 10.42 8.24
C LEU A 120 -3.32 10.51 9.72
N LYS A 121 -4.14 9.87 10.57
CA LYS A 121 -3.84 9.75 12.00
C LYS A 121 -2.45 9.16 12.20
N LEU A 122 -1.69 9.73 13.13
CA LEU A 122 -0.38 9.18 13.49
C LEU A 122 -0.54 7.74 13.99
N GLY A 123 0.30 6.84 13.47
CA GLY A 123 0.25 5.43 13.78
C GLY A 123 0.58 4.57 12.57
N ARG A 124 0.28 3.27 12.69
CA ARG A 124 0.43 2.31 11.60
C ARG A 124 -0.78 2.41 10.68
N ASN A 125 -0.56 2.98 9.49
CA ASN A 125 -1.56 3.07 8.44
C ASN A 125 -1.20 2.09 7.32
N GLN A 126 -1.75 0.87 7.37
CA GLN A 126 -1.61 -0.07 6.26
C GLN A 126 -2.48 0.33 5.07
N PHE A 127 -1.94 0.19 3.88
CA PHE A 127 -2.64 0.45 2.63
C PHE A 127 -2.52 -0.71 1.65
N ALA A 128 -3.43 -0.72 0.68
CA ALA A 128 -3.32 -1.49 -0.55
C ALA A 128 -3.55 -0.58 -1.76
N ILE A 129 -2.64 -0.65 -2.74
CA ILE A 129 -2.90 -0.16 -4.08
C ILE A 129 -3.68 -1.25 -4.81
N CYS A 130 -4.81 -0.87 -5.38
CA CYS A 130 -5.73 -1.76 -6.06
C CYS A 130 -5.81 -1.39 -7.53
N VAL A 131 -5.95 -2.41 -8.39
CA VAL A 131 -6.30 -2.26 -9.81
C VAL A 131 -7.66 -2.91 -10.02
N ASN A 132 -8.63 -2.15 -10.50
CA ASN A 132 -10.02 -2.58 -10.67
C ASN A 132 -10.63 -3.17 -9.40
N GLY A 133 -10.22 -2.67 -8.23
CA GLY A 133 -10.67 -3.14 -6.92
C GLY A 133 -9.92 -4.36 -6.37
N GLU A 134 -8.97 -4.94 -7.11
CA GLU A 134 -8.11 -6.02 -6.61
C GLU A 134 -6.80 -5.47 -6.02
N PRO A 135 -6.44 -5.78 -4.76
CA PRO A 135 -5.14 -5.47 -4.18
C PRO A 135 -4.00 -6.06 -5.02
N VAL A 136 -3.06 -5.21 -5.41
CA VAL A 136 -1.87 -5.64 -6.18
C VAL A 136 -0.56 -5.31 -5.47
N LEU A 137 -0.52 -4.23 -4.68
CA LEU A 137 0.63 -3.85 -3.87
C LEU A 137 0.14 -3.47 -2.47
N THR A 138 0.79 -3.98 -1.43
CA THR A 138 0.47 -3.65 -0.03
C THR A 138 1.63 -2.94 0.62
N GLY A 139 1.35 -2.05 1.57
CA GLY A 139 2.39 -1.32 2.26
C GLY A 139 1.90 -0.48 3.43
N TYR A 140 2.78 0.41 3.89
CA TYR A 140 2.53 1.29 5.03
C TYR A 140 2.71 2.76 4.66
N PHE A 141 1.78 3.62 5.06
CA PHE A 141 2.07 5.04 5.14
C PHE A 141 2.88 5.29 6.41
N ARG A 142 4.16 5.57 6.23
CA ARG A 142 5.12 5.81 7.31
C ARG A 142 5.24 7.30 7.54
N TYR A 143 4.86 7.74 8.73
CA TYR A 143 5.19 9.09 9.16
C TYR A 143 6.72 9.25 9.25
N ASN A 144 7.27 10.28 8.60
CA ASN A 144 8.71 10.40 8.36
C ASN A 144 9.53 10.48 9.65
N PHE A 145 8.99 11.07 10.72
CA PHE A 145 9.66 11.15 12.03
C PHE A 145 9.31 10.00 12.98
N SER A 146 8.63 8.97 12.49
CA SER A 146 8.44 7.74 13.25
C SER A 146 9.79 7.04 13.45
N SER A 147 10.02 6.46 14.63
CA SER A 147 11.14 5.54 14.89
C SER A 147 10.87 4.11 14.42
N VAL A 148 9.67 3.83 13.91
CA VAL A 148 9.29 2.49 13.45
C VAL A 148 10.00 2.18 12.13
N ILE A 149 10.65 1.03 12.09
CA ILE A 149 11.29 0.46 10.90
C ILE A 149 10.30 -0.50 10.24
N TYR A 150 10.01 -0.26 8.97
CA TYR A 150 9.16 -1.11 8.13
C TYR A 150 10.06 -1.83 7.15
N SER A 151 10.01 -3.16 7.12
CA SER A 151 10.78 -3.92 6.13
C SER A 151 10.06 -4.04 4.80
N TRP A 152 8.72 -4.01 4.85
CA TRP A 152 7.87 -4.11 3.69
C TRP A 152 7.73 -2.77 2.97
N ASN A 153 7.00 -2.76 1.85
CA ASN A 153 6.76 -1.53 1.10
C ASN A 153 6.19 -0.44 2.01
N TYR A 154 6.73 0.76 1.91
CA TYR A 154 6.23 1.91 2.63
C TYR A 154 6.38 3.18 1.81
N ILE A 155 5.51 4.15 2.09
CA ILE A 155 5.55 5.50 1.54
C ILE A 155 5.68 6.47 2.71
N GLY A 156 6.73 7.29 2.68
CA GLY A 156 6.97 8.34 3.67
C GLY A 156 5.95 9.48 3.54
N TYR A 157 5.52 10.06 4.66
CA TYR A 157 4.72 11.28 4.64
C TYR A 157 4.98 12.18 5.86
N ASN A 158 4.71 13.48 5.70
CA ASN A 158 4.69 14.45 6.79
C ASN A 158 3.25 14.72 7.23
N HIS A 159 3.04 14.77 8.53
CA HIS A 159 1.75 15.09 9.12
C HIS A 159 1.47 16.61 9.05
N ASN A 160 0.21 16.98 8.81
CA ASN A 160 -0.20 18.37 8.58
C ASN A 160 0.00 19.32 9.77
N ASN A 161 0.01 18.80 11.00
CA ASN A 161 0.05 19.59 12.24
C ASN A 161 1.47 20.00 12.66
N GLU A 162 2.45 19.88 11.76
CA GLU A 162 3.85 20.05 12.10
C GLU A 162 4.49 21.17 11.30
N ASN A 163 5.12 22.10 12.01
CA ASN A 163 5.88 23.22 11.45
C ASN A 163 7.26 22.78 10.92
N PHE A 164 7.50 21.48 10.71
CA PHE A 164 8.76 21.00 10.16
C PHE A 164 8.85 21.38 8.68
N GLN A 165 10.07 21.72 8.23
CA GLN A 165 10.35 21.84 6.80
C GLN A 165 9.85 20.57 6.11
N LYS A 166 9.08 20.71 5.03
CA LYS A 166 8.51 19.58 4.29
C LYS A 166 9.63 18.67 3.78
N THR A 167 10.01 17.65 4.55
CA THR A 167 10.97 16.63 4.16
C THR A 167 10.25 15.55 3.35
N ASP A 168 10.73 15.26 2.14
CA ASP A 168 10.11 14.29 1.22
C ASP A 168 8.67 14.68 0.79
N THR A 169 8.58 15.52 -0.23
CA THR A 169 7.30 15.85 -0.90
C THR A 169 6.89 14.80 -1.94
N THR A 170 7.72 13.77 -2.13
CA THR A 170 7.56 12.73 -3.13
C THR A 170 7.03 11.44 -2.51
N PHE A 171 6.15 10.73 -3.21
CA PHE A 171 5.51 9.51 -2.70
C PHE A 171 6.26 8.28 -3.22
N VAL A 172 7.51 8.18 -2.78
CA VAL A 172 8.43 7.10 -3.17
C VAL A 172 8.14 5.85 -2.34
N ILE A 173 7.92 4.73 -3.02
CA ILE A 173 7.68 3.40 -2.46
C ILE A 173 9.04 2.75 -2.18
N ARG A 174 9.36 2.59 -0.91
CA ARG A 174 10.61 2.05 -0.41
C ARG A 174 10.37 0.76 0.37
N GLN A 175 11.41 -0.02 0.55
CA GLN A 175 11.43 -1.19 1.44
C GLN A 175 12.72 -1.15 2.25
N ASN A 176 12.75 -1.84 3.39
CA ASN A 176 13.97 -1.99 4.19
C ASN A 176 14.25 -3.48 4.38
N PRO A 177 15.20 -4.09 3.65
CA PRO A 177 15.42 -5.54 3.72
C PRO A 177 15.77 -6.09 5.12
N ASP A 178 16.19 -5.20 6.03
CA ASP A 178 16.54 -5.49 7.41
C ASP A 178 15.65 -4.70 8.39
N TYR A 179 15.47 -5.19 9.62
CA TYR A 179 14.75 -4.46 10.68
C TYR A 179 15.68 -3.81 11.70
N GLU A 180 16.96 -4.22 11.76
CA GLU A 180 17.94 -3.65 12.69
C GLU A 180 18.47 -2.29 12.21
N ASN A 181 18.79 -2.18 10.92
CA ASN A 181 19.40 -0.98 10.36
C ASN A 181 18.46 -0.27 9.40
N TRP A 182 18.33 1.05 9.55
CA TRP A 182 17.58 1.88 8.60
C TRP A 182 18.43 2.13 7.35
N ASN A 183 18.24 1.30 6.32
CA ASN A 183 18.91 1.45 5.02
C ASN A 183 17.91 1.21 3.88
N PRO A 184 16.94 2.14 3.70
CA PRO A 184 15.85 1.90 2.78
C PRO A 184 16.31 1.93 1.34
N ILE A 185 15.79 0.98 0.56
CA ILE A 185 16.00 0.87 -0.88
C ILE A 185 14.69 1.15 -1.61
N LEU A 186 14.78 1.45 -2.91
CA LEU A 186 13.58 1.53 -3.75
C LEU A 186 12.94 0.15 -3.84
N THR A 187 11.60 0.14 -3.82
CA THR A 187 10.85 -1.07 -4.18
C THR A 187 11.02 -1.32 -5.67
N ASP A 188 11.35 -2.55 -6.06
CA ASP A 188 11.32 -2.91 -7.47
C ASP A 188 9.86 -3.06 -7.91
N LEU A 189 9.37 -2.10 -8.68
CA LEU A 189 7.98 -2.11 -9.13
C LEU A 189 7.74 -3.13 -10.25
N THR A 190 8.79 -3.68 -10.85
CA THR A 190 8.66 -4.75 -11.85
C THR A 190 8.14 -6.06 -11.23
N ASP A 191 8.31 -6.24 -9.91
CA ASP A 191 7.70 -7.34 -9.14
C ASP A 191 6.17 -7.24 -9.05
N TYR A 192 5.59 -6.12 -9.50
CA TYR A 192 4.14 -5.85 -9.46
C TYR A 192 3.56 -5.65 -10.87
N PRO A 193 3.63 -6.65 -11.76
CA PRO A 193 3.28 -6.50 -13.18
C PRO A 193 1.84 -6.05 -13.41
N LYS A 194 0.89 -6.48 -12.57
CA LYS A 194 -0.51 -6.00 -12.64
C LYS A 194 -0.61 -4.48 -12.45
N LEU A 195 0.20 -3.91 -11.55
CA LEU A 195 0.21 -2.48 -11.28
C LEU A 195 0.86 -1.72 -12.45
N VAL A 196 2.04 -2.19 -12.89
CA VAL A 196 2.78 -1.58 -14.00
C VAL A 196 1.92 -1.55 -15.26
N ASN A 197 1.31 -2.68 -15.63
CA ASN A 197 0.44 -2.79 -16.79
C ASN A 197 -0.76 -1.83 -16.70
N ALA A 198 -1.35 -1.65 -15.53
CA ALA A 198 -2.47 -0.71 -15.36
C ALA A 198 -2.04 0.75 -15.63
N PHE A 199 -0.84 1.13 -15.20
CA PHE A 199 -0.28 2.46 -15.49
C PHE A 199 0.08 2.63 -16.97
N GLU A 200 0.57 1.57 -17.61
CA GLU A 200 0.86 1.56 -19.04
C GLU A 200 -0.43 1.69 -19.88
N GLU A 201 -1.46 0.89 -19.57
CA GLU A 201 -2.76 0.89 -20.27
C GLU A 201 -3.48 2.24 -20.20
N THR A 202 -3.22 3.02 -19.14
CA THR A 202 -3.82 4.35 -18.95
C THR A 202 -2.90 5.50 -19.38
N GLY A 203 -1.73 5.22 -19.97
CA GLY A 203 -0.76 6.25 -20.40
C GLY A 203 -0.13 7.05 -19.25
N ARG A 204 -0.23 6.52 -18.03
CA ARG A 204 0.22 7.15 -16.77
C ARG A 204 1.58 6.62 -16.28
N LEU A 205 2.17 5.66 -16.98
CA LEU A 205 3.55 5.23 -16.73
C LEU A 205 4.54 6.32 -17.16
N LYS A 206 5.55 6.59 -16.32
CA LYS A 206 6.60 7.59 -16.55
C LYS A 206 7.98 6.94 -16.45
N GLU A 207 8.89 7.42 -17.28
CA GLU A 207 10.30 7.01 -17.30
C GLU A 207 11.21 7.83 -16.39
#